data_AF-A0A9D4FP13-F1
#
_entry.id   AF-A0A9D4FP13-F1
#
_cell.length_a   1.000
_cell.length_b   1.000
_cell.length_c   1.000
_cell.angle_alpha   90.00
_cell.angle_beta   90.00
_cell.angle_gamma   90.00
#
_symmetry.space_group_name_H-M   'P 1'
#
loop_
_entity.id
_entity.type
_entity.pdbx_description
1 polymer ?
#
loop_
_entity_poly.entity_id
_entity_poly.type
_entity_poly.pdbx_seq_one_letter_code
_entity_poly.pdbx_strand_id
1 'polypeptide(L)'
;MEKQSGKLNGLEKHGRRNNIRIAGLAEASINNNNNKTTSETAEEASKAIIKFLNEKIKGLNLCINYIDIAHRLGRRDTNSKPRAAIVKFVSRHKRDQVMKTRRNLKGFGIFLNDDLTKQNQAVLMSIKR
;
A
#
# COMPACT_ATOMS: atom_id res chain seq x y z
N MET A 1 -31.49 -2.95 -7.20
CA MET A 1 -30.08 -3.42 -7.27
C MET A 1 -29.07 -2.29 -7.18
N GLU A 2 -29.23 -1.19 -7.93
CA GLU A 2 -28.27 -0.07 -7.95
C GLU A 2 -28.05 0.63 -6.58
N LYS A 3 -29.14 0.89 -5.83
CA LYS A 3 -29.06 1.46 -4.47
C LYS A 3 -28.26 0.59 -3.48
N GLN A 4 -28.37 -0.74 -3.59
CA GLN A 4 -27.61 -1.67 -2.75
C GLN A 4 -26.12 -1.67 -3.12
N SER A 5 -25.80 -1.61 -4.42
CA SER A 5 -24.41 -1.51 -4.89
C SER A 5 -23.73 -0.23 -4.39
N GLY A 6 -24.43 0.92 -4.46
CA GLY A 6 -23.91 2.19 -3.94
C GLY A 6 -23.63 2.15 -2.43
N LYS A 7 -24.53 1.54 -1.64
CA LYS A 7 -24.33 1.36 -0.20
C LYS A 7 -23.14 0.45 0.12
N LEU A 8 -22.99 -0.66 -0.61
CA LEU A 8 -21.87 -1.58 -0.47
C LEU A 8 -20.52 -0.88 -0.75
N ASN A 9 -20.45 -0.12 -1.84
CA ASN A 9 -19.27 0.66 -2.19
C ASN A 9 -18.94 1.72 -1.13
N GLY A 10 -19.96 2.36 -0.53
CA GLY A 10 -19.78 3.31 0.57
C GLY A 10 -19.15 2.67 1.82
N LEU A 11 -19.59 1.47 2.18
CA LEU A 11 -19.05 0.70 3.29
C LEU A 11 -17.61 0.25 3.03
N GLU A 12 -17.35 -0.30 1.84
CA GLU A 12 -16.00 -0.70 1.42
C GLU A 12 -15.04 0.51 1.42
N LYS A 13 -15.49 1.64 0.87
CA LYS A 13 -14.76 2.91 0.90
C LYS A 13 -14.46 3.33 2.33
N HIS A 14 -15.39 3.17 3.27
CA HIS A 14 -15.18 3.49 4.68
C HIS A 14 -14.07 2.62 5.29
N GLY A 15 -14.09 1.31 5.03
CA GLY A 15 -13.06 0.38 5.50
C GLY A 15 -11.66 0.67 4.94
N ARG A 16 -11.56 1.22 3.72
CA ARG A 16 -10.28 1.53 3.06
C ARG A 16 -9.72 2.94 3.34
N ARG A 17 -10.41 3.79 4.11
CA ARG A 17 -9.98 5.20 4.33
C ARG A 17 -8.60 5.34 4.97
N ASN A 18 -8.20 4.36 5.76
CA ASN A 18 -6.91 4.34 6.44
C ASN A 18 -5.84 3.58 5.65
N ASN A 19 -6.16 3.11 4.44
CA ASN A 19 -5.25 2.34 3.62
C ASN A 19 -4.46 3.26 2.68
N ILE A 20 -3.20 2.90 2.46
CA ILE A 20 -2.39 3.39 1.36
C ILE A 20 -1.92 2.19 0.54
N ARG A 21 -2.03 2.32 -0.77
CA ARG A 21 -1.46 1.37 -1.72
C ARG A 21 -0.09 1.87 -2.18
N ILE A 22 0.94 1.08 -1.92
CA ILE A 22 2.33 1.38 -2.25
C ILE A 22 2.74 0.52 -3.44
N ALA A 23 3.28 1.13 -4.50
CA ALA A 23 3.84 0.43 -5.65
C ALA A 23 5.33 0.76 -5.82
N GLY A 24 6.11 -0.18 -6.36
CA GLY A 24 7.56 -0.01 -6.60
C GLY A 24 8.45 -0.35 -5.39
N LEU A 25 7.86 -0.84 -4.28
CA LEU A 25 8.62 -1.27 -3.12
C LEU A 25 9.27 -2.63 -3.40
N ALA A 26 10.61 -2.70 -3.37
CA ALA A 26 11.34 -3.96 -3.55
C ALA A 26 10.86 -5.02 -2.54
N GLU A 27 10.81 -6.28 -2.98
CA GLU A 27 10.54 -7.43 -2.11
C GLU A 27 11.87 -8.02 -1.67
N ALA A 28 12.01 -8.36 -0.39
CA ALA A 28 13.16 -9.13 0.05
C ALA A 28 13.15 -10.49 -0.66
N SER A 29 14.21 -10.81 -1.39
CA SER A 29 14.45 -12.18 -1.85
C SER A 29 14.82 -13.01 -0.63
N ILE A 30 13.87 -13.78 -0.13
CA ILE A 30 14.21 -14.87 0.78
C ILE A 30 14.89 -15.92 -0.11
N ASN A 31 16.23 -15.87 -0.18
CA ASN A 31 17.06 -16.95 -0.70
C ASN A 31 17.11 -18.05 0.36
N ASN A 32 15.99 -18.75 0.55
CA ASN A 32 16.06 -20.03 1.24
C ASN A 32 16.49 -21.05 0.18
N ASN A 33 17.57 -21.79 0.46
CA ASN A 33 18.12 -22.89 -0.36
C ASN A 33 17.13 -24.04 -0.65
N ASN A 34 15.86 -23.86 -0.28
CA ASN A 34 14.74 -24.76 -0.55
C ASN A 34 13.73 -23.93 -1.33
N ASN A 35 13.45 -24.31 -2.59
CA ASN A 35 12.49 -23.74 -3.55
C ASN A 35 11.07 -23.51 -2.98
N LYS A 36 10.93 -22.68 -1.95
CA LYS A 36 9.67 -22.34 -1.31
C LYS A 36 9.66 -20.83 -1.16
N THR A 37 9.10 -20.18 -2.17
CA THR A 37 8.80 -18.77 -2.23
C THR A 37 7.75 -18.43 -1.15
N THR A 38 8.18 -18.31 0.10
CA THR A 38 7.28 -17.93 1.19
C THR A 38 6.90 -16.47 1.02
N SER A 39 5.60 -16.21 0.92
CA SER A 39 5.03 -14.86 1.00
C SER A 39 5.54 -14.18 2.27
N GLU A 40 6.01 -12.93 2.17
CA GLU A 40 6.37 -12.11 3.33
C GLU A 40 5.22 -12.09 4.34
N THR A 41 5.55 -12.25 5.62
CA THR A 41 4.54 -12.14 6.70
C THR A 41 4.08 -10.70 6.84
N ALA A 42 2.92 -10.48 7.46
CA ALA A 42 2.39 -9.13 7.66
C ALA A 42 3.33 -8.24 8.50
N GLU A 43 4.05 -8.84 9.44
CA GLU A 43 5.01 -8.14 10.29
C GLU A 43 6.27 -7.73 9.49
N GLU A 44 6.81 -8.64 8.67
CA GLU A 44 7.93 -8.35 7.78
C GLU A 44 7.59 -7.25 6.77
N ALA A 45 6.40 -7.33 6.16
CA ALA A 45 5.89 -6.31 5.25
C ALA A 45 5.82 -4.94 5.93
N SER A 46 5.30 -4.89 7.15
CA SER A 46 5.18 -3.66 7.93
C SER A 46 6.56 -3.07 8.24
N LYS A 47 7.50 -3.88 8.73
CA LYS A 47 8.89 -3.45 9.01
C LYS A 47 9.59 -2.94 7.75
N ALA A 48 9.45 -3.66 6.64
CA ALA A 48 10.03 -3.27 5.35
C ALA A 48 9.49 -1.92 4.87
N ILE A 49 8.18 -1.70 4.95
CA ILE A 49 7.54 -0.42 4.57
C ILE A 49 8.00 0.72 5.47
N ILE A 50 8.04 0.52 6.79
CA ILE A 50 8.49 1.56 7.75
C ILE A 50 9.92 1.97 7.45
N LYS A 51 10.83 0.98 7.39
CA LYS A 51 12.25 1.21 7.11
C LYS A 51 12.40 1.99 5.81
N PHE A 52 11.72 1.53 4.77
CA PHE A 52 11.77 2.14 3.45
C PHE A 52 11.28 3.60 3.45
N LEU A 53 10.12 3.87 4.05
CA LEU A 53 9.52 5.20 4.05
C LEU A 53 10.36 6.19 4.87
N ASN A 54 10.90 5.76 6.01
CA ASN A 54 11.78 6.61 6.83
C ASN A 54 13.11 6.91 6.11
N GLU A 55 13.68 5.95 5.36
CA GLU A 55 14.91 6.16 4.58
C GLU A 55 14.71 7.14 3.41
N LYS A 56 13.57 7.05 2.69
CA LYS A 56 13.34 7.89 1.50
C LYS A 56 12.74 9.24 1.80
N ILE A 57 11.97 9.37 2.88
CA ILE A 57 11.25 10.60 3.19
C ILE A 57 11.92 11.27 4.38
N LYS A 58 12.72 12.29 4.10
CA LYS A 58 13.37 13.10 5.14
C LYS A 58 12.34 13.69 6.11
N GLY A 59 12.58 13.55 7.40
CA GLY A 59 11.71 14.06 8.47
C GLY A 59 10.46 13.21 8.76
N LEU A 60 10.28 12.07 8.06
CA LEU A 60 9.25 11.10 8.41
C LEU A 60 9.77 10.13 9.46
N ASN A 61 9.12 10.11 10.62
CA ASN A 61 9.39 9.16 11.69
C ASN A 61 8.16 8.24 11.87
N LEU A 62 8.08 7.19 11.06
CA LEU A 62 7.12 6.11 11.25
C LEU A 62 7.67 5.05 12.20
N CYS A 63 6.83 4.58 13.11
CA CYS A 63 7.06 3.41 13.95
C CYS A 63 5.95 2.38 13.72
N ILE A 64 6.17 1.16 14.22
CA ILE A 64 5.23 0.05 14.05
C ILE A 64 3.84 0.35 14.63
N ASN A 65 3.76 1.13 15.72
CA ASN A 65 2.50 1.48 16.38
C ASN A 65 1.56 2.34 15.51
N TYR A 66 2.05 2.91 14.42
CA TYR A 66 1.21 3.65 13.47
C TYR A 66 0.55 2.76 12.41
N ILE A 67 1.02 1.52 12.28
CA ILE A 67 0.52 0.54 11.31
C ILE A 67 -0.34 -0.47 12.05
N ASP A 68 -1.53 -0.70 11.51
CA ASP A 68 -2.45 -1.75 11.94
C ASP A 68 -2.03 -3.08 11.29
N ILE A 69 -1.95 -3.08 9.94
CA ILE A 69 -1.51 -4.24 9.17
C ILE A 69 -0.92 -3.81 7.83
N ALA A 70 0.06 -4.56 7.32
CA ALA A 70 0.51 -4.44 5.95
C ALA A 70 0.66 -5.81 5.27
N HIS A 71 0.45 -5.88 3.97
CA HIS A 71 0.61 -7.10 3.17
C HIS A 71 0.79 -6.79 1.69
N ARG A 72 1.40 -7.72 0.93
CA ARG A 72 1.48 -7.65 -0.53
C ARG A 72 0.20 -8.13 -1.19
N LEU A 73 -0.05 -7.58 -2.37
CA LEU A 73 -1.16 -7.96 -3.23
C LEU A 73 -0.69 -8.89 -4.34
N GLY A 74 -1.46 -9.96 -4.54
CA GLY A 74 -1.24 -10.90 -5.64
C GLY A 74 -0.15 -11.94 -5.37
N ARG A 75 0.02 -12.82 -6.36
CA ARG A 75 1.02 -13.89 -6.31
C ARG A 75 2.39 -13.32 -6.66
N ARG A 76 3.42 -13.81 -5.97
CA ARG A 76 4.81 -13.43 -6.26
C ARG A 76 5.20 -14.05 -7.60
N ASP A 77 5.72 -13.23 -8.49
CA ASP A 77 6.29 -13.63 -9.76
C ASP A 77 7.73 -13.13 -9.80
N THR A 78 8.67 -14.06 -9.97
CA THR A 78 10.12 -13.81 -9.93
C THR A 78 10.61 -12.98 -11.10
N ASN A 79 9.86 -12.93 -12.21
CA ASN A 79 10.26 -12.20 -13.42
C ASN A 79 9.48 -10.88 -13.61
N SER A 80 8.63 -10.52 -12.65
CA SER A 80 7.75 -9.37 -12.73
C SER A 80 8.16 -8.22 -11.82
N LYS A 81 7.52 -7.06 -12.03
CA LYS A 81 7.66 -5.88 -11.16
C LYS A 81 7.29 -6.23 -9.70
N PRO A 82 7.92 -5.58 -8.70
CA PRO A 82 7.59 -5.80 -7.30
C PRO A 82 6.09 -5.63 -7.03
N ARG A 83 5.51 -6.52 -6.23
CA ARG A 83 4.07 -6.46 -5.91
C ARG A 83 3.75 -5.19 -5.16
N ALA A 84 2.57 -4.65 -5.46
CA ALA A 84 2.01 -3.57 -4.66
C ALA A 84 1.75 -4.07 -3.23
N ALA A 85 1.97 -3.21 -2.25
CA ALA A 85 1.63 -3.44 -0.86
C ALA A 85 0.42 -2.58 -0.46
N ILE A 86 -0.44 -3.11 0.41
CA ILE A 86 -1.39 -2.30 1.17
C ILE A 86 -0.85 -2.16 2.57
N VAL A 87 -0.85 -0.94 3.07
CA VAL A 87 -0.65 -0.63 4.49
C VAL A 87 -1.87 0.05 5.04
N LYS A 88 -2.41 -0.48 6.13
CA LYS A 88 -3.48 0.13 6.91
C LYS A 88 -2.88 0.82 8.12
N PHE A 89 -3.20 2.09 8.30
CA PHE A 89 -2.78 2.87 9.44
C PHE A 89 -3.81 2.80 10.56
N VAL A 90 -3.34 2.87 11.81
CA VAL A 90 -4.21 2.98 12.98
C VAL A 90 -4.99 4.31 12.95
N SER A 91 -4.32 5.39 12.54
CA SER A 91 -4.90 6.73 12.48
C SER A 91 -4.90 7.31 11.07
N ARG A 92 -6.06 7.84 10.66
CA ARG A 92 -6.21 8.61 9.42
C ARG A 92 -5.29 9.82 9.37
N HIS A 93 -5.03 10.45 10.52
CA HIS A 93 -4.13 11.60 10.58
C HIS A 93 -2.72 11.23 10.13
N LYS A 94 -2.20 10.09 10.63
CA LYS A 94 -0.87 9.60 10.24
C LYS A 94 -0.83 9.18 8.76
N ARG A 95 -1.88 8.50 8.30
CA ARG A 95 -2.09 8.17 6.89
C ARG A 95 -1.97 9.42 6.01
N ASP A 96 -2.70 10.49 6.36
CA ASP A 96 -2.74 11.73 5.60
C ASP A 96 -1.38 12.46 5.64
N GLN A 97 -0.66 12.43 6.77
CA GLN A 97 0.71 12.94 6.86
C GLN A 97 1.65 12.24 5.87
N VAL A 98 1.60 10.91 5.78
CA VAL A 98 2.39 10.12 4.82
C VAL A 98 1.97 10.41 3.38
N MET A 99 0.67 10.55 3.10
CA MET A 99 0.21 10.87 1.74
C MET A 99 0.65 12.26 1.27
N LYS A 100 0.77 13.24 2.18
CA LYS A 100 1.26 14.59 1.83
C LYS A 100 2.71 14.59 1.36
N THR A 101 3.54 13.70 1.90
CA THR A 101 4.96 13.61 1.55
C THR A 101 5.23 12.85 0.26
N ARG A 102 4.21 12.25 -0.38
CA ARG A 102 4.36 11.45 -1.62
C ARG A 102 5.09 12.16 -2.76
N ARG A 103 5.02 13.50 -2.83
CA ARG A 103 5.70 14.31 -3.86
C ARG A 103 7.22 14.15 -3.78
N ASN A 104 7.75 13.88 -2.59
CA ASN A 104 9.19 13.67 -2.35
C ASN A 104 9.67 12.33 -2.93
N LEU A 105 8.76 11.40 -3.25
CA LEU A 105 9.09 10.10 -3.85
C LEU A 105 9.16 10.14 -5.38
N LYS A 106 8.89 11.30 -6.00
CA LYS A 106 8.96 11.44 -7.46
C LYS A 106 10.40 11.19 -7.93
N GLY A 107 10.56 10.34 -8.95
CA GLY A 107 11.86 9.94 -9.49
C GLY A 107 12.46 8.67 -8.89
N PHE A 108 11.95 8.18 -7.75
CA PHE A 108 12.42 6.93 -7.14
C PHE A 108 11.71 5.67 -7.67
N GLY A 109 10.78 5.81 -8.61
CA GLY A 109 9.99 4.68 -9.13
C GLY A 109 8.94 4.15 -8.15
N ILE A 110 8.56 4.95 -7.14
CA ILE A 110 7.70 4.53 -6.04
C ILE A 110 6.49 5.44 -5.94
N PHE A 111 5.34 4.83 -5.73
CA PHE A 111 4.06 5.52 -5.79
C PHE A 111 3.23 5.20 -4.56
N LEU A 112 2.78 6.24 -3.87
CA LEU A 112 1.79 6.17 -2.80
C LEU A 112 0.43 6.62 -3.34
N ASN A 113 -0.53 5.71 -3.37
CA ASN A 113 -1.88 5.94 -3.88
C ASN A 113 -2.92 5.62 -2.82
N ASP A 114 -4.10 6.24 -2.95
CA ASP A 114 -5.28 5.82 -2.19
C ASP A 114 -5.70 4.39 -2.59
N ASP A 115 -6.15 3.60 -1.62
CA ASP A 115 -6.73 2.28 -1.87
C ASP A 115 -8.21 2.42 -2.24
N LEU A 116 -8.46 2.74 -3.50
CA LEU A 116 -9.80 2.96 -4.02
C LEU A 116 -10.57 1.64 -4.20
N THR A 117 -11.88 1.70 -4.04
CA THR A 117 -12.78 0.62 -4.46
C THR A 117 -12.79 0.50 -5.98
N LYS A 118 -13.21 -0.66 -6.50
CA LYS A 118 -13.24 -0.91 -7.95
C LYS A 118 -14.05 0.14 -8.70
N GLN A 119 -15.22 0.52 -8.17
CA GLN A 119 -16.08 1.55 -8.77
C GLN A 119 -15.38 2.93 -8.79
N ASN A 120 -14.78 3.33 -7.67
CA ASN A 120 -14.11 4.64 -7.59
C ASN A 120 -12.84 4.68 -8.45
N GLN A 121 -12.14 3.54 -8.58
CA GLN A 121 -11.01 3.41 -9.48
C GLN A 121 -11.43 3.53 -10.95
N ALA A 122 -12.56 2.94 -11.34
CA ALA A 122 -13.11 3.09 -12.69
C ALA A 122 -13.47 4.55 -13.01
N VAL A 123 -14.07 5.26 -12.05
CA VAL A 123 -14.35 6.71 -12.18
C VAL A 123 -13.06 7.52 -12.30
N LEU A 124 -12.03 7.21 -11.50
CA LEU A 124 -10.73 7.89 -11.63
C LEU A 124 -10.14 7.64 -13.02
N MET A 125 -10.20 6.42 -13.53
CA MET A 125 -9.70 6.06 -14.86
C MET A 125 -10.47 6.77 -15.99
N SER A 126 -11.78 6.98 -15.85
CA SER A 126 -12.57 7.66 -16.88
C SER A 126 -12.30 9.17 -16.97
N ILE A 127 -11.82 9.78 -15.89
CA ILE A 127 -11.50 11.22 -15.83
C ILE A 127 -10.04 11.50 -16.20
N LYS A 128 -9.15 10.52 -16.00
CA LYS A 128 -7.72 10.65 -16.23
C LYS A 128 -7.42 10.66 -17.74
N ARG A 129 -7.43 11.87 -18.32
CA ARG A 129 -6.95 12.15 -19.68
C ARG A 129 -5.43 12.01 -19.77
#